data_AF-A0A7C4NCK9-F1
#
_entry.id   AF-A0A7C4NCK9-F1
#
_cell.length_a   1.000
_cell.length_b   1.000
_cell.length_c   1.000
_cell.angle_alpha   90.00
_cell.angle_beta   90.00
_cell.angle_gamma   90.00
#
_symmetry.space_group_name_H-M   'P 1'
#
loop_
_entity.id
_entity.type
_entity.pdbx_description
1 polymer ?
#
loop_
_entity_poly.entity_id
_entity_poly.type
_entity_poly.pdbx_seq_one_letter_code
_entity_poly.pdbx_strand_id
1 'polypeptide(L)'
;METMITAKPTTWAEVNEHGDLVIPREMAEQFGLAPGARVRMESDTNHVRLHRPVTHLAKVYVEPTIYCNLDCRTCIRNVWNEKLGL
;
A
#
# COMPACT_ATOMS: atom_id res chain seq x y z
N MET A 1 12.54 28.06 -2.99
CA MET A 1 11.39 27.48 -2.26
C MET A 1 11.87 26.15 -1.72
N GLU A 2 12.51 26.18 -0.54
CA GLU A 2 13.08 25.00 0.10
C GLU A 2 11.93 24.11 0.60
N THR A 3 11.81 22.93 0.02
CA THR A 3 10.92 21.89 0.52
C THR A 3 11.48 21.42 1.86
N MET A 4 10.92 21.93 2.96
CA MET A 4 11.23 21.39 4.29
C MET A 4 10.76 19.93 4.33
N ILE A 5 11.71 19.00 4.31
CA ILE A 5 11.47 17.60 4.64
C ILE A 5 11.18 17.59 6.14
N THR A 6 9.90 17.63 6.53
CA THR A 6 9.51 17.43 7.93
C THR A 6 10.00 16.03 8.31
N ALA A 7 11.03 15.94 9.14
CA ALA A 7 11.49 14.67 9.67
C ALA A 7 10.31 14.00 10.36
N LYS A 8 9.90 12.83 9.87
CA LYS A 8 8.83 12.07 10.52
C LYS A 8 9.24 11.82 11.96
N PRO A 9 8.37 12.06 12.95
CA PRO A 9 8.69 11.82 14.34
C PRO A 9 9.07 10.35 14.52
N THR A 10 10.28 10.10 15.02
CA THR A 10 10.73 8.77 15.42
C THR A 10 9.88 8.34 16.61
N THR A 11 9.19 7.22 16.46
CA THR A 11 8.37 6.60 17.51
C THR A 11 8.93 5.21 17.80
N TRP A 12 8.91 4.83 19.07
CA TRP A 12 9.35 3.52 19.53
C TRP A 12 8.17 2.54 19.56
N ALA A 13 8.42 1.31 19.14
CA ALA A 13 7.56 0.16 19.42
C ALA A 13 8.25 -0.69 20.49
N GLU A 14 7.46 -1.38 21.31
CA GLU A 14 7.97 -2.19 22.42
C GLU A 14 7.57 -3.65 22.21
N VAL A 15 8.38 -4.57 22.74
CA VAL A 15 8.04 -6.00 22.76
C VAL A 15 7.37 -6.29 24.09
N ASN A 16 6.13 -6.80 24.06
CA ASN A 16 5.40 -7.14 25.27
C ASN A 16 5.92 -8.46 25.89
N GLU A 17 5.34 -8.84 27.03
CA GLU A 17 5.70 -10.08 27.75
C GLU A 17 5.44 -11.38 26.96
N HIS A 18 4.61 -11.32 25.91
CA HIS A 18 4.33 -12.44 25.03
C HIS A 18 5.32 -12.54 23.85
N GLY A 19 6.22 -11.58 23.71
CA GLY A 19 7.17 -11.51 22.60
C GLY A 19 6.63 -10.81 21.35
N ASP A 20 5.45 -10.18 21.42
CA ASP A 20 4.85 -9.46 20.29
C ASP A 20 5.35 -8.02 20.22
N LEU A 21 5.63 -7.55 19.01
CA LEU A 21 5.93 -6.13 18.76
C LEU A 21 4.63 -5.31 18.82
N VAL A 22 4.49 -4.48 19.85
CA VAL A 22 3.36 -3.59 20.07
C VAL A 22 3.57 -2.29 19.31
N ILE A 23 2.79 -2.11 18.25
CA ILE A 23 2.78 -0.88 17.46
C ILE A 23 1.92 0.17 18.18
N PRO A 24 2.42 1.41 18.39
CA PRO A 24 1.65 2.49 18.98
C PRO A 24 0.36 2.78 18.20
N ARG A 25 -0.71 3.10 18.94
CA ARG A 25 -2.06 3.24 18.40
C ARG A 25 -2.16 4.21 17.22
N GLU A 26 -1.53 5.37 17.31
CA GLU A 26 -1.52 6.38 16.24
C GLU A 26 -0.95 5.81 14.93
N MET A 27 0.14 5.04 15.02
CA MET A 27 0.75 4.38 13.86
C MET A 27 -0.13 3.24 13.34
N ALA A 28 -0.72 2.45 14.23
CA ALA A 28 -1.63 1.38 13.82
C ALA A 28 -2.85 1.94 13.04
N GLU A 29 -3.45 3.03 13.51
CA GLU A 29 -4.56 3.72 12.83
C GLU A 29 -4.12 4.33 11.50
N GLN A 30 -2.97 5.01 11.45
CA GLN A 30 -2.45 5.64 10.24
C GLN A 30 -2.15 4.64 9.10
N PHE A 31 -1.71 3.43 9.45
CA PHE A 31 -1.31 2.39 8.49
C PHE A 31 -2.33 1.25 8.33
N GLY A 32 -3.46 1.32 9.03
CA GLY A 32 -4.54 0.32 8.93
C GLY A 32 -4.24 -1.02 9.57
N LEU A 33 -3.39 -1.05 10.61
CA LEU A 33 -3.01 -2.25 11.35
C LEU A 33 -4.09 -2.65 12.37
N ALA A 34 -5.26 -3.03 11.87
CA ALA A 34 -6.37 -3.50 12.70
C ALA A 34 -6.14 -4.93 13.20
N PRO A 35 -6.76 -5.32 14.33
CA PRO A 35 -6.75 -6.71 14.78
C PRO A 35 -7.18 -7.69 13.67
N GLY A 36 -6.38 -8.74 13.45
CA GLY A 36 -6.62 -9.73 12.39
C GLY A 36 -6.17 -9.32 10.99
N ALA A 37 -5.65 -8.09 10.80
CA ALA A 37 -5.11 -7.67 9.51
C ALA A 37 -3.86 -8.49 9.15
N ARG A 38 -3.79 -8.91 7.88
CA ARG A 38 -2.59 -9.53 7.31
C ARG A 38 -1.72 -8.45 6.68
N VAL A 39 -0.48 -8.34 7.16
CA VAL A 39 0.54 -7.44 6.61
C VAL A 39 1.58 -8.21 5.82
N ARG A 40 2.04 -7.63 4.71
CA ARG A 40 3.23 -8.13 4.02
C ARG A 40 4.46 -7.61 4.76
N MET A 41 5.37 -8.52 5.04
CA MET A 41 6.60 -8.26 5.76
C MET A 41 7.77 -8.69 4.89
N GLU A 42 8.75 -7.81 4.72
CA GLU A 42 9.99 -8.08 3.99
C GLU A 42 11.16 -7.97 4.95
N SER A 43 12.00 -9.01 5.00
CA SER A 43 13.23 -9.01 5.78
C SER A 43 14.39 -8.56 4.89
N ASP A 44 15.13 -7.56 5.35
CA ASP A 44 16.42 -7.15 4.80
C ASP A 44 17.51 -7.43 5.86
N THR A 45 18.77 -7.17 5.53
CA THR A 45 19.97 -7.48 6.32
C THR A 45 19.87 -7.00 7.78
N ASN A 46 19.35 -5.79 8.00
CA ASN A 46 19.30 -5.15 9.32
C ASN A 46 17.93 -4.57 9.69
N HIS A 47 16.92 -4.79 8.86
CA HIS A 47 15.60 -4.23 9.13
C HIS A 47 14.49 -5.11 8.57
N VAL A 48 13.31 -4.93 9.14
CA VAL A 48 12.08 -5.51 8.63
C VAL A 48 11.23 -4.36 8.10
N ARG A 49 10.71 -4.52 6.90
CA ARG A 49 9.78 -3.56 6.28
C ARG A 49 8.36 -4.13 6.33
N LEU A 50 7.46 -3.38 6.95
CA LEU A 50 6.04 -3.67 6.98
C LEU A 50 5.31 -2.85 5.92
N HIS A 51 4.48 -3.51 5.12
CA HIS A 51 3.59 -2.87 4.17
C HIS A 51 2.17 -2.81 4.75
N ARG A 52 1.42 -1.77 4.36
CA ARG A 52 -0.01 -1.64 4.69
C ARG A 52 -0.78 -2.89 4.26
N PRO A 53 -1.77 -3.35 5.04
CA PRO A 53 -2.68 -4.39 4.59
C PRO A 53 -3.33 -4.01 3.27
N VAL A 54 -3.63 -5.00 2.42
CA VAL A 54 -4.33 -4.78 1.14
C VAL A 54 -5.73 -4.18 1.32
N THR A 55 -6.30 -4.31 2.52
CA THR A 55 -7.58 -3.70 2.92
C THR A 55 -7.45 -2.22 3.29
N HIS A 56 -6.24 -1.66 3.34
CA HIS A 56 -5.97 -0.25 3.66
C HIS A 56 -5.09 0.40 2.58
N LEU A 57 -5.67 0.55 1.39
CA LEU A 57 -4.99 1.10 0.22
C LEU A 57 -4.60 2.57 0.43
N ALA A 58 -3.32 2.89 0.20
CA ALA A 58 -2.82 4.27 0.25
C ALA A 58 -2.89 4.98 -1.12
N LYS A 59 -2.90 4.20 -2.21
CA LYS A 59 -2.93 4.73 -3.58
C LYS A 59 -3.61 3.73 -4.49
N VAL A 60 -4.49 4.24 -5.34
CA VAL A 60 -5.07 3.51 -6.47
C VAL A 60 -4.58 4.19 -7.74
N TYR A 61 -3.96 3.43 -8.63
CA TYR A 61 -3.64 3.92 -9.96
C TYR A 61 -4.82 3.61 -10.87
N VAL A 62 -5.41 4.67 -11.43
CA VAL A 62 -6.51 4.56 -12.39
C VAL A 62 -6.00 5.13 -13.70
N GLU A 63 -6.00 4.31 -14.74
CA GLU A 63 -5.72 4.73 -16.11
C GLU A 63 -7.00 4.59 -16.93
N PRO A 64 -7.83 5.65 -17.00
CA PRO A 64 -8.99 5.64 -17.88
C PRO A 64 -8.53 5.37 -19.30
N THR A 65 -9.09 4.35 -19.91
CA THR A 65 -8.80 3.97 -21.29
C THR A 65 -10.07 4.17 -22.10
N ILE A 66 -9.95 4.86 -23.22
CA ILE A 66 -11.07 5.13 -24.14
C ILE A 66 -11.25 4.00 -25.14
N TYR A 67 -12.43 3.89 -25.73
CA TYR A 67 -12.76 2.95 -26.80
C TYR A 67 -11.67 2.84 -27.88
N CYS A 68 -11.17 3.99 -28.36
CA CYS A 68 -10.10 4.05 -29.37
C CYS A 68 -8.78 3.37 -28.92
N ASN A 69 -8.43 3.47 -27.63
CA ASN A 69 -7.23 2.84 -27.09
C ASN A 69 -7.37 1.31 -26.99
N LEU A 70 -8.60 0.79 -26.88
CA LEU A 70 -8.86 -0.65 -26.85
C LEU A 70 -8.99 -1.25 -28.24
N ASP A 71 -9.56 -0.52 -29.21
CA ASP A 71 -9.70 -0.96 -30.62
C ASP A 71 -8.43 -0.71 -31.47
N CYS A 72 -7.33 -0.30 -30.83
CA CYS A 72 -6.06 -0.13 -31.52
C CYS A 72 -5.50 -1.49 -31.99
N ARG A 73 -5.12 -1.60 -33.27
CA ARG A 73 -4.62 -2.84 -33.91
C ARG A 73 -3.42 -3.48 -33.22
N THR A 74 -2.61 -2.70 -32.50
CA THR A 74 -1.41 -3.17 -31.81
C THR A 74 -1.60 -3.30 -30.30
N CYS A 75 -2.79 -3.03 -29.77
CA CYS A 75 -3.00 -3.03 -28.33
C CYS A 75 -3.05 -4.45 -27.78
N ILE A 76 -2.19 -4.74 -26.79
CA ILE A 76 -2.20 -6.02 -26.05
C ILE A 76 -3.53 -6.25 -25.31
N ARG A 77 -4.30 -5.18 -25.05
CA ARG A 77 -5.57 -5.24 -24.32
C ARG A 77 -6.75 -5.75 -25.16
N ASN A 78 -6.57 -6.03 -26.46
CA ASN A 78 -7.57 -6.73 -27.29
C ASN A 78 -7.87 -8.16 -26.78
N VAL A 79 -6.99 -8.73 -25.95
CA VAL A 79 -7.23 -10.04 -25.31
C VAL A 79 -8.20 -9.96 -24.13
N TRP A 80 -8.56 -8.76 -23.67
CA TRP A 80 -9.51 -8.58 -22.58
C TRP A 80 -10.93 -8.68 -23.14
N ASN A 81 -11.75 -9.55 -22.55
CA ASN A 81 -13.12 -9.77 -22.98
C ASN A 81 -14.13 -9.04 -22.08
N GLU A 82 -13.75 -7.85 -21.61
CA GLU A 82 -14.54 -7.03 -20.70
C GLU A 82 -15.50 -6.11 -21.46
N LYS A 83 -16.68 -5.86 -20.88
CA LYS A 83 -17.65 -4.95 -21.48
C LYS A 83 -17.15 -3.51 -21.34
N LEU A 84 -17.14 -2.79 -22.46
CA LEU A 84 -16.80 -1.37 -22.47
C LEU A 84 -17.88 -0.55 -21.75
N GLY A 85 -17.44 0.41 -20.92
CA GLY A 85 -18.33 1.30 -20.18
C GLY A 85 -18.96 2.35 -21.08
N LEU A 86 -20.24 2.61 -20.91
CA LEU A 86 -21.03 3.59 -21.72
C LEU A 86 -20.40 4.97 -21.77
#